data_AF-A0A556QXL5-F1
#
_entry.id   AF-A0A556QXL5-F1
#
_cell.length_a   1.000
_cell.length_b   1.000
_cell.length_c   1.000
_cell.angle_alpha   90.00
_cell.angle_beta   90.00
_cell.angle_gamma   90.00
#
_symmetry.space_group_name_H-M   'P 1'
#
loop_
_entity.id
_entity.type
_entity.pdbx_description
1 polymer ?
#
loop_
_entity_poly.entity_id
_entity_poly.type
_entity_poly.pdbx_seq_one_letter_code
_entity_poly.pdbx_strand_id
1 'polypeptide(L)'
;MVPYQWSNLYLIYRFAYMMSPYESFVEKFSHIRLLHQIKSLLAWDQETYMPAGAIDIRVKQLAYIAGLAHQEVTSSSYLDDLAQMIDIDTEQIKLEGLSLTAQSNLKQWCKDLKQLTKLPQDFIESYCATTTTATEVWKKARKTADFSLFSPWLQKIVALNREKASLLGYTDSPYDALINLYEPGVTASTLSAFFTDLADFLSPIVKKNRWKK
;
A
#
# COMPACT_ATOMS: atom_id res chain seq x y z
N MET A 1 26.75 -14.92 -55.55
CA MET A 1 27.01 -13.64 -54.86
C MET A 1 25.69 -12.88 -54.80
N VAL A 2 24.96 -13.00 -53.69
CA VAL A 2 23.67 -12.34 -53.47
C VAL A 2 23.90 -11.28 -52.38
N PRO A 3 23.65 -9.99 -52.62
CA PRO A 3 23.88 -8.97 -51.61
C PRO A 3 22.75 -8.97 -50.59
N TYR A 4 23.14 -9.02 -49.32
CA TYR A 4 22.31 -8.97 -48.12
C TYR A 4 21.46 -7.68 -48.06
N GLN A 5 20.15 -7.80 -48.26
CA GLN A 5 19.16 -6.80 -47.84
C GLN A 5 18.68 -7.13 -46.42
N TRP A 6 19.47 -6.82 -45.39
CA TRP A 6 19.05 -7.00 -43.99
C TRP A 6 19.08 -5.72 -43.15
N SER A 7 19.38 -4.56 -43.75
CA SER A 7 19.39 -3.28 -43.04
C SER A 7 18.01 -2.61 -42.90
N ASN A 8 16.99 -3.04 -43.66
CA ASN A 8 15.65 -2.42 -43.61
C ASN A 8 14.67 -3.07 -42.63
N LEU A 9 14.87 -4.32 -42.20
CA LEU A 9 13.94 -4.98 -41.28
C LEU A 9 14.01 -4.42 -39.84
N TYR A 10 15.18 -3.96 -39.39
CA TYR A 10 15.33 -3.31 -38.09
C TYR A 10 14.73 -1.90 -38.04
N LEU A 11 14.61 -1.21 -39.17
CA LEU A 11 13.94 0.10 -39.26
C LEU A 11 12.43 -0.05 -39.44
N ILE A 12 11.96 -1.12 -40.09
CA ILE A 12 10.53 -1.40 -40.31
C ILE A 12 9.87 -1.93 -39.02
N TYR A 13 10.55 -2.72 -38.18
CA TYR A 13 10.04 -3.04 -36.83
C TYR A 13 10.08 -1.85 -35.87
N ARG A 14 10.85 -0.81 -36.22
CA ARG A 14 10.95 0.46 -35.51
C ARG A 14 10.07 1.55 -36.15
N PHE A 15 9.11 1.17 -37.00
CA PHE A 15 7.85 1.91 -37.13
C PHE A 15 7.02 1.62 -35.88
N ALA A 16 7.49 2.25 -34.81
CA ALA A 16 6.95 2.42 -33.47
C ALA A 16 5.49 1.96 -33.31
N TYR A 17 5.30 0.84 -32.59
CA TYR A 17 4.22 0.80 -31.62
C TYR A 17 4.59 1.86 -30.57
N MET A 18 4.26 3.12 -30.84
CA MET A 18 4.31 4.16 -29.83
C MET A 18 3.27 3.74 -28.81
N MET A 19 3.73 3.14 -27.71
CA MET A 19 2.85 2.77 -26.61
C MET A 19 2.03 4.00 -26.27
N SER A 20 0.72 3.82 -26.16
CA SER A 20 -0.13 4.92 -25.71
C SER A 20 0.35 5.39 -24.33
N PRO A 21 0.08 6.65 -23.94
CA PRO A 21 0.45 7.13 -22.60
C PRO A 21 -0.03 6.19 -21.49
N TYR A 22 -1.23 5.60 -21.67
CA TYR A 22 -1.79 4.62 -20.76
C TYR A 22 -0.96 3.33 -20.70
N GLU A 23 -0.56 2.76 -21.85
CA GLU A 23 0.25 1.54 -21.88
C GLU A 23 1.62 1.74 -21.25
N SER A 24 2.29 2.87 -21.54
CA SER A 24 3.56 3.22 -20.89
C SER A 24 3.40 3.39 -19.38
N PHE A 25 2.29 3.96 -18.93
CA PHE A 25 2.01 4.10 -17.50
C PHE A 25 1.70 2.76 -16.83
N VAL A 26 1.02 1.83 -17.53
CA VAL A 26 0.81 0.46 -17.05
C VAL A 26 2.15 -0.24 -16.83
N GLU A 27 3.11 -0.09 -17.75
CA GLU A 27 4.45 -0.64 -17.61
C GLU A 27 5.16 -0.05 -16.38
N LYS A 28 5.17 1.29 -16.23
CA LYS A 28 5.71 1.97 -15.06
C LYS A 28 5.08 1.47 -13.75
N PHE A 29 3.75 1.38 -13.70
CA PHE A 29 3.04 0.85 -12.54
C PHE A 29 3.38 -0.62 -12.26
N SER A 30 3.64 -1.43 -13.30
CA SER A 30 4.04 -2.83 -13.14
C SER A 30 5.38 -2.97 -12.40
N HIS A 31 6.32 -2.05 -12.61
CA HIS A 31 7.58 -2.00 -11.83
C HIS A 31 7.31 -1.73 -10.35
N ILE A 32 6.41 -0.80 -10.03
CA ILE A 32 6.01 -0.51 -8.64
C ILE A 32 5.33 -1.75 -8.02
N ARG A 33 4.51 -2.46 -8.79
CA ARG A 33 3.90 -3.73 -8.36
C ARG A 33 4.94 -4.83 -8.14
N LEU A 34 6.03 -4.86 -8.91
CA LEU A 34 7.12 -5.80 -8.70
C LEU A 34 7.82 -5.55 -7.36
N LEU A 35 8.11 -4.29 -7.02
CA LEU A 35 8.66 -3.92 -5.71
C LEU A 35 7.75 -4.37 -4.56
N HIS A 36 6.44 -4.15 -4.69
CA HIS A 36 5.46 -4.64 -3.71
C HIS A 36 5.44 -6.16 -3.59
N GLN A 37 5.57 -6.90 -4.69
CA GLN A 37 5.63 -8.37 -4.66
C GLN A 37 6.91 -8.87 -3.96
N ILE A 38 8.06 -8.25 -4.23
CA ILE A 38 9.32 -8.54 -3.52
C ILE A 38 9.15 -8.29 -2.02
N LYS A 39 8.57 -7.15 -1.64
CA LYS A 39 8.26 -6.84 -0.24
C LYS A 39 7.37 -7.91 0.41
N SER A 40 6.32 -8.36 -0.29
CA SER A 40 5.43 -9.41 0.20
C SER A 40 6.15 -10.75 0.41
N LEU A 41 7.07 -11.12 -0.50
CA LEU A 41 7.88 -12.32 -0.35
C LEU A 41 8.81 -12.22 0.88
N LEU A 42 9.46 -11.08 1.07
CA LEU A 42 10.31 -10.82 2.24
C LEU A 42 9.52 -10.87 3.56
N ALA A 43 8.30 -10.34 3.57
CA ALA A 43 7.42 -10.39 4.73
C ALA A 43 6.92 -11.82 5.01
N TRP A 44 6.57 -12.59 3.98
CA TRP A 44 6.21 -13.99 4.13
C TRP A 44 7.37 -14.82 4.68
N ASP A 45 8.58 -14.64 4.16
CA ASP A 45 9.76 -15.35 4.65
C ASP A 45 10.02 -15.01 6.13
N GLN A 46 9.80 -13.75 6.54
CA GLN A 46 9.95 -13.31 7.93
C GLN A 46 9.05 -14.13 8.87
N GLU A 47 7.83 -14.45 8.44
CA GLU A 47 6.85 -15.19 9.23
C GLU A 47 7.04 -16.71 9.19
N THR A 48 7.85 -17.24 8.28
CA THR A 48 7.89 -18.67 7.99
C THR A 48 9.28 -19.31 8.13
N TYR A 49 10.28 -18.81 7.40
CA TYR A 49 11.59 -19.46 7.25
C TYR A 49 12.77 -18.63 7.75
N MET A 50 12.59 -17.33 8.00
CA MET A 50 13.67 -16.44 8.42
C MET A 50 14.34 -16.97 9.71
N PRO A 51 15.68 -17.16 9.71
CA PRO A 51 16.40 -17.62 10.89
C PRO A 51 16.30 -16.65 12.08
N ALA A 52 16.30 -17.21 13.29
CA ALA A 52 16.43 -16.43 14.52
C ALA A 52 17.76 -15.65 14.52
N GLY A 53 17.68 -14.32 14.47
CA GLY A 53 18.84 -13.42 14.40
C GLY A 53 18.98 -12.65 13.08
N ALA A 54 18.19 -12.97 12.06
CA ALA A 54 18.23 -12.25 10.77
C ALA A 54 17.38 -10.96 10.74
N ILE A 55 16.85 -10.50 11.89
CA ILE A 55 15.93 -9.37 11.93
C ILE A 55 16.56 -8.06 11.44
N ASP A 56 17.83 -7.79 11.76
CA ASP A 56 18.48 -6.54 11.39
C ASP A 56 18.60 -6.37 9.88
N ILE A 57 18.92 -7.44 9.15
CA ILE A 57 18.97 -7.40 7.68
C ILE A 57 17.55 -7.37 7.09
N ARG A 58 16.59 -8.08 7.69
CA ARG A 58 15.19 -8.05 7.22
C ARG A 58 14.56 -6.66 7.34
N VAL A 59 14.84 -5.94 8.44
CA VAL A 59 14.44 -4.53 8.62
C VAL A 59 14.98 -3.67 7.49
N LYS A 60 16.29 -3.78 7.18
CA LYS A 60 16.91 -3.01 6.09
C LYS A 60 16.29 -3.33 4.73
N GLN A 61 16.08 -4.61 4.42
CA GLN A 61 15.48 -5.05 3.15
C GLN A 61 14.05 -4.50 2.98
N LEU A 62 13.21 -4.66 4.00
CA LEU A 62 11.80 -4.23 3.93
C LEU A 62 11.69 -2.70 3.90
N ALA A 63 12.47 -1.98 4.71
CA ALA A 63 12.49 -0.52 4.69
C ALA A 63 12.96 0.02 3.34
N TYR A 64 14.06 -0.53 2.78
CA TYR A 64 14.58 -0.12 1.47
C TYR A 64 13.57 -0.34 0.34
N ILE A 65 12.99 -1.53 0.23
CA ILE A 65 12.02 -1.82 -0.84
C ILE A 65 10.74 -0.99 -0.66
N ALA A 66 10.26 -0.78 0.57
CA ALA A 66 9.13 0.09 0.84
C ALA A 66 9.44 1.55 0.44
N GLY A 67 10.64 2.02 0.74
CA GLY A 67 11.13 3.34 0.37
C GLY A 67 11.21 3.52 -1.15
N LEU A 68 11.78 2.56 -1.88
CA LEU A 68 11.83 2.60 -3.35
C LEU A 68 10.43 2.64 -3.96
N ALA A 69 9.52 1.76 -3.52
CA ALA A 69 8.16 1.73 -4.04
C ALA A 69 7.42 3.05 -3.80
N HIS A 70 7.65 3.67 -2.65
CA HIS A 70 7.09 4.98 -2.32
C HIS A 70 7.66 6.08 -3.21
N GLN A 71 9.00 6.16 -3.34
CA GLN A 71 9.70 7.13 -4.19
C GLN A 71 9.21 7.09 -5.63
N GLU A 72 9.00 5.90 -6.20
CA GLU A 72 8.49 5.74 -7.56
C GLU A 72 7.11 6.38 -7.73
N VAL A 73 6.17 6.10 -6.82
CA VAL A 73 4.81 6.66 -6.87
C VAL A 73 4.81 8.17 -6.63
N THR A 74 5.62 8.66 -5.70
CA THR A 74 5.67 10.09 -5.34
C THR A 74 6.64 10.90 -6.20
N SER A 75 7.23 10.30 -7.23
CA SER A 75 8.17 10.98 -8.13
C SER A 75 7.46 12.02 -9.00
N SER A 76 8.16 13.09 -9.36
CA SER A 76 7.65 14.07 -10.32
C SER A 76 7.31 13.43 -11.66
N SER A 77 8.13 12.47 -12.13
CA SER A 77 7.86 11.76 -13.38
C SER A 77 6.59 10.91 -13.32
N TYR A 78 6.24 10.30 -12.18
CA TYR A 78 4.97 9.60 -12.03
C TYR A 78 3.79 10.57 -12.08
N LEU A 79 3.89 11.71 -11.37
CA LEU A 79 2.90 12.78 -11.41
C LEU A 79 2.71 13.33 -12.84
N ASP A 80 3.80 13.66 -13.53
CA ASP A 80 3.78 14.27 -14.86
C ASP A 80 3.16 13.33 -15.90
N ASP A 81 3.50 12.04 -15.87
CA ASP A 81 2.91 11.05 -16.77
C ASP A 81 1.42 10.84 -16.48
N LEU A 82 1.03 10.80 -15.20
CA LEU A 82 -0.38 10.65 -14.82
C LEU A 82 -1.19 11.90 -15.21
N ALA A 83 -0.63 13.09 -15.00
CA ALA A 83 -1.26 14.38 -15.28
C ALA A 83 -1.53 14.61 -16.78
N GLN A 84 -0.83 13.90 -17.67
CA GLN A 84 -1.14 13.89 -19.10
C GLN A 84 -2.48 13.20 -19.40
N MET A 85 -2.91 12.26 -18.54
CA MET A 85 -4.06 11.40 -18.80
C MET A 85 -5.29 11.73 -17.95
N ILE A 86 -5.09 12.29 -16.76
CA ILE A 86 -6.15 12.67 -15.82
C ILE A 86 -5.78 14.00 -15.15
N ASP A 87 -6.77 14.85 -14.93
CA ASP A 87 -6.62 16.04 -14.10
C ASP A 87 -6.50 15.61 -12.63
N ILE A 88 -5.40 15.96 -11.98
CA ILE A 88 -5.09 15.45 -10.65
C ILE A 88 -6.11 15.98 -9.64
N ASP A 89 -6.55 17.22 -9.73
CA ASP A 89 -7.45 17.79 -8.72
C ASP A 89 -8.90 17.32 -8.92
N THR A 90 -9.41 17.39 -10.14
CA THR A 90 -10.82 17.11 -10.47
C THR A 90 -11.10 15.64 -10.80
N GLU A 91 -10.05 14.83 -10.98
CA GLU A 91 -10.14 13.42 -11.42
C GLU A 91 -10.85 13.24 -12.78
N GLN A 92 -10.89 14.31 -13.59
CA GLN A 92 -11.43 14.28 -14.95
C GLN A 92 -10.42 13.68 -15.91
N ILE A 93 -10.83 12.65 -16.64
CA ILE A 93 -9.98 11.94 -17.60
C ILE A 93 -9.88 12.79 -18.87
N LYS A 94 -8.65 12.99 -19.35
CA LYS A 94 -8.31 13.80 -20.52
C LYS A 94 -8.28 12.98 -21.82
N LEU A 95 -8.10 11.66 -21.71
CA LEU A 95 -8.05 10.75 -22.84
C LEU A 95 -9.43 10.24 -23.23
N GLU A 96 -9.72 10.24 -24.53
CA GLU A 96 -10.91 9.63 -25.09
C GLU A 96 -10.67 8.15 -25.47
N GLY A 97 -11.74 7.37 -25.64
CA GLY A 97 -11.67 5.99 -26.14
C GLY A 97 -11.09 4.96 -25.16
N LEU A 98 -10.81 5.33 -23.91
CA LEU A 98 -10.36 4.39 -22.88
C LEU A 98 -11.46 3.42 -22.45
N SER A 99 -11.09 2.17 -22.22
CA SER A 99 -11.98 1.19 -21.60
C SER A 99 -12.37 1.60 -20.17
N LEU A 100 -13.49 1.08 -19.67
CA LEU A 100 -13.94 1.34 -18.28
C LEU A 100 -12.88 0.93 -17.24
N THR A 101 -12.13 -0.14 -17.52
CA THR A 101 -11.01 -0.58 -16.67
C THR A 101 -9.88 0.43 -16.66
N ALA A 102 -9.47 0.94 -17.83
CA ALA A 102 -8.43 1.95 -17.93
C ALA A 102 -8.82 3.25 -17.21
N GLN A 103 -10.08 3.66 -17.35
CA GLN A 103 -10.62 4.83 -16.64
C GLN A 103 -10.60 4.62 -15.12
N SER A 104 -10.96 3.43 -14.64
CA SER A 104 -10.93 3.09 -13.21
C SER A 104 -9.51 3.07 -12.65
N ASN A 105 -8.55 2.54 -13.42
CA ASN A 105 -7.13 2.54 -13.05
C ASN A 105 -6.61 3.97 -12.88
N LEU A 106 -6.89 4.88 -13.82
CA LEU A 106 -6.45 6.28 -13.73
C LEU A 106 -6.96 6.96 -12.46
N LYS A 107 -8.24 6.76 -12.12
CA LYS A 107 -8.83 7.29 -10.88
C LYS A 107 -8.17 6.71 -9.64
N GLN A 108 -7.90 5.41 -9.63
CA GLN A 108 -7.24 4.76 -8.50
C GLN A 108 -5.80 5.26 -8.33
N TRP A 109 -5.01 5.31 -9.40
CA TRP A 109 -3.64 5.84 -9.36
C TRP A 109 -3.58 7.29 -8.93
N CYS A 110 -4.56 8.12 -9.34
CA CYS A 110 -4.66 9.51 -8.88
C CYS A 110 -4.92 9.58 -7.36
N LYS A 111 -5.83 8.75 -6.84
CA LYS A 111 -6.08 8.65 -5.40
C LYS A 111 -4.86 8.15 -4.63
N ASP A 112 -4.19 7.12 -5.14
CA ASP A 112 -2.97 6.57 -4.54
C ASP A 112 -1.87 7.63 -4.47
N LEU A 113 -1.63 8.36 -5.56
CA LEU A 113 -0.66 9.46 -5.62
C LEU A 113 -0.97 10.55 -4.58
N LYS A 114 -2.22 11.03 -4.53
CA LYS A 114 -2.66 12.04 -3.55
C LYS A 114 -2.45 11.57 -2.12
N GLN A 115 -2.75 10.31 -1.82
CA GLN A 115 -2.61 9.78 -0.46
C GLN A 115 -1.16 9.55 -0.09
N LEU A 116 -0.37 8.93 -0.98
CA LEU A 116 1.02 8.59 -0.71
C LEU A 116 1.89 9.83 -0.62
N THR A 117 1.68 10.86 -1.45
CA THR A 117 2.44 12.12 -1.39
C THR A 117 2.30 12.84 -0.04
N LYS A 118 1.24 12.58 0.73
CA LYS A 118 1.06 13.13 2.09
C LYS A 118 1.96 12.48 3.13
N LEU A 119 2.54 11.32 2.84
CA LEU A 119 3.38 10.57 3.77
C LEU A 119 4.85 10.79 3.39
N PRO A 120 5.66 11.49 4.20
CA PRO A 120 7.07 11.68 3.88
C PRO A 120 7.85 10.37 3.79
N GLN A 121 8.90 10.33 2.97
CA GLN A 121 9.78 9.17 2.81
C GLN A 121 10.29 8.63 4.15
N ASP A 122 10.85 9.50 4.99
CA ASP A 122 11.39 9.13 6.30
C ASP A 122 10.32 8.50 7.22
N PHE A 123 9.07 8.96 7.10
CA PHE A 123 7.95 8.37 7.84
C PHE A 123 7.70 6.93 7.38
N ILE A 124 7.67 6.67 6.07
CA ILE A 124 7.45 5.33 5.51
C ILE A 124 8.56 4.36 5.95
N GLU A 125 9.81 4.79 5.88
CA GLU A 125 10.96 3.97 6.28
C GLU A 125 10.94 3.69 7.78
N SER A 126 10.71 4.70 8.62
CA SER A 126 10.60 4.57 10.08
C SER A 126 9.43 3.68 10.49
N TYR A 127 8.27 3.85 9.85
CA TYR A 127 7.08 3.02 10.07
C TYR A 127 7.38 1.56 9.74
N CYS A 128 7.93 1.31 8.55
CA CYS A 128 8.26 -0.04 8.09
C CYS A 128 9.25 -0.71 9.05
N ALA A 129 10.37 -0.05 9.36
CA ALA A 129 11.39 -0.58 10.27
C ALA A 129 10.81 -0.90 11.65
N THR A 130 9.99 0.02 12.20
CA THR A 130 9.35 -0.18 13.50
C THR A 130 8.42 -1.39 13.49
N THR A 131 7.54 -1.51 12.48
CA THR A 131 6.60 -2.65 12.40
C THR A 131 7.31 -3.97 12.17
N THR A 132 8.35 -4.00 11.33
CA THR A 132 9.14 -5.21 11.08
C THR A 132 9.80 -5.73 12.36
N THR A 133 10.46 -4.87 13.13
CA THR A 133 11.05 -5.27 14.42
C THR A 133 9.98 -5.64 15.44
N ALA A 134 8.90 -4.87 15.52
CA ALA A 134 7.82 -5.12 16.46
C ALA A 134 7.16 -6.49 16.26
N THR A 135 7.05 -6.97 15.02
CA THR A 135 6.53 -8.30 14.71
C THR A 135 7.36 -9.42 15.36
N GLU A 136 8.69 -9.35 15.30
CA GLU A 136 9.54 -10.35 15.97
C GLU A 136 9.41 -10.31 17.48
N VAL A 137 9.34 -9.10 18.06
CA VAL A 137 9.14 -8.95 19.50
C VAL A 137 7.77 -9.48 19.91
N TRP A 138 6.73 -9.24 19.11
CA TRP A 138 5.40 -9.78 19.34
C TRP A 138 5.37 -11.31 19.29
N LYS A 139 6.05 -11.95 18.34
CA LYS A 139 6.15 -13.42 18.28
C LYS A 139 6.68 -13.99 19.59
N LYS A 140 7.76 -13.38 20.12
CA LYS A 140 8.35 -13.76 21.41
C LYS A 140 7.37 -13.50 22.56
N ALA A 141 6.84 -12.28 22.65
CA ALA A 141 5.90 -11.86 23.70
C ALA A 141 4.66 -12.77 23.76
N ARG A 142 4.08 -13.11 22.61
CA ARG A 142 2.93 -14.02 22.51
C ARG A 142 3.29 -15.43 22.96
N LYS A 143 4.45 -15.95 22.54
CA LYS A 143 4.93 -17.28 22.93
C LYS A 143 5.17 -17.40 24.43
N THR A 144 5.66 -16.33 25.07
CA THR A 144 5.95 -16.30 26.52
C THR A 144 4.81 -15.72 27.35
N ALA A 145 3.68 -15.34 26.72
CA ALA A 145 2.58 -14.62 27.34
C ALA A 145 3.02 -13.36 28.13
N ASP A 146 4.07 -12.69 27.66
CA ASP A 146 4.66 -11.53 28.33
C ASP A 146 4.38 -10.24 27.55
N PHE A 147 3.29 -9.56 27.92
CA PHE A 147 2.89 -8.31 27.30
C PHE A 147 3.92 -7.18 27.51
N SER A 148 4.71 -7.22 28.59
CA SER A 148 5.67 -6.17 28.90
C SER A 148 6.75 -6.05 27.82
N LEU A 149 7.09 -7.15 27.15
CA LEU A 149 8.00 -7.17 26.01
C LEU A 149 7.46 -6.38 24.81
N PHE A 150 6.14 -6.41 24.57
CA PHE A 150 5.51 -5.81 23.40
C PHE A 150 4.94 -4.41 23.67
N SER A 151 4.58 -4.09 24.92
CA SER A 151 3.97 -2.81 25.29
C SER A 151 4.71 -1.57 24.76
N PRO A 152 6.05 -1.45 24.83
CA PRO A 152 6.77 -0.29 24.30
C PRO A 152 6.64 -0.17 22.76
N TRP A 153 6.63 -1.31 22.07
CA TRP A 153 6.46 -1.36 20.61
C TRP A 153 5.05 -1.00 20.19
N LEU A 154 4.04 -1.48 20.92
CA LEU A 154 2.65 -1.11 20.70
C LEU A 154 2.45 0.40 20.86
N GLN A 155 3.01 1.00 21.91
CA GLN A 155 2.93 2.45 22.12
C GLN A 155 3.54 3.22 20.94
N LYS A 156 4.72 2.78 20.45
CA LYS A 156 5.37 3.38 19.28
C LYS A 156 4.52 3.24 18.01
N ILE A 157 3.94 2.06 17.76
CA ILE A 157 3.07 1.81 16.61
C ILE A 157 1.81 2.68 16.68
N VAL A 158 1.20 2.83 17.86
CA VAL A 158 0.02 3.70 18.04
C VAL A 158 0.38 5.17 17.78
N ALA A 159 1.53 5.64 18.28
CA ALA A 159 2.01 7.00 18.01
C ALA A 159 2.20 7.25 16.51
N LEU A 160 2.89 6.33 15.82
CA LEU A 160 3.10 6.40 14.38
C LEU A 160 1.79 6.35 13.58
N ASN A 161 0.78 5.58 14.02
CA ASN A 161 -0.52 5.57 13.35
C ASN A 161 -1.29 6.88 13.56
N ARG A 162 -1.17 7.54 14.71
CA ARG A 162 -1.75 8.88 14.92
C ARG A 162 -1.07 9.95 14.08
N GLU A 163 0.25 9.86 13.95
CA GLU A 163 1.01 10.71 13.02
C GLU A 163 0.57 10.46 11.57
N LYS A 164 0.46 9.20 11.15
CA LYS A 164 -0.06 8.81 9.83
C LYS A 164 -1.44 9.41 9.55
N ALA A 165 -2.35 9.31 10.51
CA ALA A 165 -3.69 9.90 10.39
C ALA A 165 -3.62 11.42 10.21
N SER A 166 -2.75 12.09 10.97
CA SER A 166 -2.56 13.54 10.88
C SER A 166 -2.00 13.96 9.52
N LEU A 167 -1.04 13.19 8.97
CA LEU A 167 -0.47 13.41 7.64
C LEU A 167 -1.52 13.21 6.53
N LEU A 168 -2.33 12.14 6.62
CA LEU A 168 -3.37 11.84 5.62
C LEU A 168 -4.52 12.86 5.66
N GLY A 169 -4.81 13.40 6.84
CA GLY A 169 -5.93 14.31 7.10
C GLY A 169 -7.25 13.57 7.31
N TYR A 170 -8.10 14.15 8.16
CA TYR A 170 -9.43 13.64 8.51
C TYR A 170 -10.34 14.81 8.89
N THR A 171 -11.66 14.55 8.92
CA THR A 171 -12.65 15.55 9.33
C THR A 171 -13.02 15.38 10.81
N ASP A 172 -13.56 14.21 11.18
CA ASP A 172 -14.14 14.01 12.51
C ASP A 172 -13.21 13.22 13.43
N SER A 173 -12.73 12.05 12.99
CA SER A 173 -11.86 11.18 13.78
C SER A 173 -10.54 10.88 13.07
N PRO A 174 -9.38 10.91 13.78
CA PRO A 174 -8.12 10.40 13.23
C PRO A 174 -8.23 8.96 12.74
N TYR A 175 -9.15 8.18 13.30
CA TYR A 175 -9.35 6.80 12.89
C TYR A 175 -10.00 6.70 11.49
N ASP A 176 -10.76 7.70 11.06
CA ASP A 176 -11.38 7.73 9.73
C ASP A 176 -10.32 7.75 8.62
N ALA A 177 -9.23 8.52 8.82
CA ALA A 177 -8.09 8.53 7.89
C ALA A 177 -7.46 7.14 7.76
N LEU A 178 -7.40 6.37 8.85
CA LEU A 178 -6.81 5.03 8.86
C LEU A 178 -7.77 3.98 8.29
N ILE A 179 -9.07 4.06 8.59
CA ILE A 179 -10.11 3.18 8.02
C ILE A 179 -10.15 3.33 6.51
N ASN A 180 -10.11 4.58 6.01
CA ASN A 180 -10.23 4.88 4.59
C ASN A 180 -9.11 4.26 3.74
N LEU A 181 -7.99 3.85 4.33
CA LEU A 181 -6.93 3.10 3.64
C LEU A 181 -7.32 1.65 3.32
N TYR A 182 -8.27 1.10 4.06
CA TYR A 182 -8.73 -0.29 3.94
C TYR A 182 -10.13 -0.39 3.38
N GLU A 183 -11.02 0.52 3.78
CA GLU A 183 -12.42 0.57 3.37
C GLU A 183 -12.80 2.03 3.03
N PRO A 184 -12.60 2.47 1.77
CA PRO A 184 -12.87 3.84 1.37
C PRO A 184 -14.34 4.24 1.61
N GLY A 185 -14.54 5.39 2.27
CA GLY A 185 -15.87 5.94 2.54
C GLY A 185 -16.55 5.44 3.82
N VAL A 186 -15.94 4.51 4.56
CA VAL A 186 -16.42 4.11 5.89
C VAL A 186 -15.76 4.95 6.99
N THR A 187 -16.55 5.33 7.99
CA THR A 187 -16.10 6.12 9.14
C THR A 187 -16.22 5.35 10.45
N ALA A 188 -15.55 5.83 11.48
CA ALA A 188 -15.67 5.33 12.84
C ALA A 188 -17.11 5.43 13.37
N SER A 189 -17.87 6.47 12.98
CA SER A 189 -19.28 6.61 13.37
C SER A 189 -20.16 5.53 12.75
N THR A 190 -19.99 5.25 11.45
CA THR A 190 -20.71 4.16 10.76
C THR A 190 -20.37 2.81 11.38
N LEU A 191 -19.09 2.54 11.67
CA LEU A 191 -18.68 1.29 12.34
C LEU A 191 -19.22 1.19 13.76
N SER A 192 -19.24 2.28 14.52
CA SER A 192 -19.76 2.29 15.89
C SER A 192 -21.24 1.94 15.92
N ALA A 193 -22.04 2.47 15.01
CA ALA A 193 -23.46 2.12 14.89
C ALA A 193 -23.62 0.64 14.55
N PHE A 194 -22.92 0.15 13.52
CA PHE A 194 -22.96 -1.25 13.11
C PHE A 194 -22.58 -2.24 14.23
N PHE A 195 -21.49 -1.96 14.96
CA PHE A 195 -21.06 -2.82 16.06
C PHE A 195 -22.01 -2.76 17.27
N THR A 196 -22.69 -1.62 17.48
CA THR A 196 -23.72 -1.51 18.54
C THR A 196 -24.89 -2.43 18.21
N ASP A 197 -25.43 -2.35 17.00
CA ASP A 197 -26.53 -3.21 16.55
C ASP A 197 -26.16 -4.70 16.63
N LEU A 198 -24.93 -5.03 16.21
CA LEU A 198 -24.42 -6.39 16.29
C LEU A 198 -24.25 -6.87 17.73
N ALA A 199 -23.77 -6.00 18.63
CA ALA A 199 -23.62 -6.32 20.04
C ALA A 199 -24.98 -6.56 20.72
N ASP A 200 -25.98 -5.74 20.42
CA ASP A 200 -27.33 -5.86 20.95
C ASP A 200 -28.01 -7.15 20.49
N PHE A 201 -27.78 -7.56 19.23
CA PHE A 201 -28.29 -8.81 18.69
C PHE A 201 -27.54 -10.05 19.20
N LEU A 202 -26.19 -10.04 19.17
CA LEU A 202 -25.37 -11.22 19.48
C LEU A 202 -25.19 -11.45 20.99
N SER A 203 -25.14 -10.40 21.82
CA SER A 203 -24.87 -10.55 23.25
C SER A 203 -25.91 -11.43 23.96
N PRO A 204 -27.22 -11.31 23.71
CA PRO A 204 -28.22 -12.23 24.25
C PRO A 204 -28.02 -13.68 23.77
N ILE A 205 -27.68 -13.89 22.50
CA ILE A 205 -27.45 -15.23 21.92
C ILE A 205 -26.25 -15.90 22.57
N VAL A 206 -25.12 -15.18 22.70
CA VAL A 206 -23.91 -15.68 23.35
C VAL A 206 -24.17 -15.96 24.83
N LYS A 207 -24.89 -15.08 25.54
CA LYS A 207 -25.27 -15.31 26.95
C LYS A 207 -26.16 -16.54 27.11
N LYS A 208 -27.14 -16.73 26.21
CA LYS A 208 -28.05 -17.88 26.21
C LYS A 208 -27.33 -19.20 25.91
N ASN A 209 -26.34 -19.18 25.01
CA ASN A 209 -25.61 -20.36 24.57
C ASN A 209 -24.29 -20.60 25.33
N ARG A 210 -23.97 -19.78 26.34
CA ARG A 210 -22.77 -19.92 27.18
C ARG A 210 -22.78 -21.15 28.11
N TRP A 211 -23.78 -22.01 28.02
CA TRP A 211 -23.91 -23.25 28.81
C TRP A 211 -24.42 -24.42 27.97
N LYS A 212 -23.54 -25.00 27.15
CA LYS A 212 -23.49 -26.44 26.83
C LYS A 212 -22.03 -26.84 26.61
N LYS A 213 -21.25 -26.89 27.68
CA LYS A 213 -20.06 -27.75 27.77
C LYS A 213 -20.33 -28.78 28.84
#